data_AF-A0A1F8CRE2-F1
#
_entry.id   AF-A0A1F8CRE2-F1
#
_cell.length_a   1.000
_cell.length_b   1.000
_cell.length_c   1.000
_cell.angle_alpha   90.00
_cell.angle_beta   90.00
_cell.angle_gamma   90.00
#
_symmetry.space_group_name_H-M   'P 1'
#
loop_
_entity.id
_entity.type
_entity.pdbx_description
1 polymer ?
#
loop_
_entity_poly.entity_id
_entity_poly.type
_entity_poly.pdbx_seq_one_letter_code
_entity_poly.pdbx_strand_id
1 'polypeptide(L)' 'MLKTKYINEFYFEKARYRISDGKNNVFFLDVDYKNNCFSTTFIKSVALGNMKSEVEKIARDLLSRKHNVNFVNKK' A
#
# COMPACT_ATOMS: atom_id res chain seq x y z
N MET A 1 -22.68 -10.08 -5.36
CA MET A 1 -21.50 -10.16 -6.25
C MET A 1 -21.73 -9.20 -7.41
N LEU A 2 -20.86 -8.21 -7.62
CA LEU A 2 -21.00 -7.25 -8.74
C LEU A 2 -20.81 -8.00 -10.07
N LYS A 3 -21.83 -8.00 -10.95
CA LYS A 3 -21.71 -8.53 -12.31
C LYS A 3 -21.37 -7.39 -13.26
N THR A 4 -20.15 -7.38 -13.75
CA THR A 4 -19.69 -6.45 -14.79
C THR A 4 -19.95 -7.08 -16.16
N LYS A 5 -20.68 -6.36 -17.05
CA LYS A 5 -21.06 -6.88 -18.38
C LYS A 5 -19.94 -6.78 -19.42
N TYR A 6 -19.00 -5.86 -19.22
CA TYR A 6 -18.00 -5.49 -20.23
C TYR A 6 -16.56 -5.39 -19.70
N ILE A 7 -16.36 -5.52 -18.39
CA ILE A 7 -15.02 -5.42 -17.79
C ILE A 7 -14.43 -6.83 -17.74
N ASN A 8 -13.41 -7.04 -18.57
CA ASN A 8 -12.71 -8.32 -18.66
C ASN A 8 -11.46 -8.35 -17.77
N GLU A 9 -10.85 -7.18 -17.51
CA GLU A 9 -9.64 -7.04 -16.72
C GLU A 9 -9.68 -5.75 -15.88
N PHE A 10 -9.11 -5.81 -14.68
CA PHE A 10 -8.96 -4.68 -13.79
C PHE A 10 -7.70 -4.87 -12.95
N TYR A 11 -6.80 -3.91 -12.97
CA TYR A 11 -5.58 -3.91 -12.15
C TYR A 11 -5.27 -2.49 -11.65
N PHE A 12 -4.43 -2.41 -10.62
CA PHE A 12 -3.90 -1.15 -10.11
C PHE A 12 -2.41 -1.33 -9.81
N GLU A 13 -1.59 -0.39 -10.26
CA GLU A 13 -0.14 -0.48 -10.11
C GLU A 13 0.33 0.21 -8.82
N LYS A 14 -0.30 1.34 -8.47
CA LYS A 14 0.09 2.19 -7.35
C LYS A 14 -1.08 2.40 -6.41
N ALA A 15 -0.81 2.43 -5.12
CA ALA A 15 -1.78 2.76 -4.10
C ALA A 15 -1.16 3.65 -3.03
N ARG A 16 -1.96 4.60 -2.52
CA ARG A 16 -1.61 5.45 -1.39
C ARG A 16 -2.50 5.10 -0.20
N TYR A 17 -1.88 4.78 0.92
CA TYR A 17 -2.54 4.47 2.19
C TYR A 17 -2.26 5.57 3.20
N ARG A 18 -3.31 6.04 3.89
CA ARG A 18 -3.18 6.92 5.04
C ARG A 18 -3.20 6.07 6.31
N ILE A 19 -2.17 6.16 7.13
CA ILE A 19 -2.03 5.42 8.38
C ILE A 19 -1.97 6.44 9.52
N SER A 20 -2.79 6.23 10.55
CA SER A 20 -2.82 7.09 11.74
C SER A 20 -2.87 6.25 13.00
N ASP A 21 -2.16 6.70 14.03
CA ASP A 21 -2.15 6.08 15.36
C ASP A 21 -3.26 6.62 16.28
N GLY A 22 -4.13 7.51 15.78
CA GLY A 22 -5.16 8.17 16.57
C GLY A 22 -4.66 9.27 17.51
N LYS A 23 -3.34 9.52 17.58
CA LYS A 23 -2.69 10.53 18.43
C LYS A 23 -2.05 11.65 17.60
N ASN A 24 -2.68 11.98 16.47
CA ASN A 24 -2.24 12.99 15.48
C ASN A 24 -0.98 12.64 14.67
N ASN A 25 -0.38 11.45 14.83
CA ASN A 25 0.65 11.02 13.89
C ASN A 25 -0.04 10.46 12.64
N VAL A 26 0.42 10.92 11.47
CA VAL A 26 -0.13 10.52 10.16
C VAL A 26 1.02 10.22 9.21
N PHE A 27 0.96 9.01 8.65
CA PHE A 27 1.82 8.53 7.58
C PHE A 27 1.02 8.38 6.30
N PHE A 28 1.67 8.69 5.18
CA PHE A 28 1.27 8.21 3.88
C PHE A 28 2.24 7.12 3.44
N LEU A 29 1.71 5.95 3.16
CA LEU A 29 2.43 4.83 2.57
C LEU A 29 2.04 4.75 1.09
N ASP A 30 2.99 5.03 0.21
CA ASP A 30 2.87 4.84 -1.22
C ASP A 30 3.45 3.47 -1.59
N VAL A 31 2.65 2.60 -2.19
CA VAL A 31 3.05 1.26 -2.62
C VAL A 31 2.98 1.18 -4.13
N ASP A 32 4.07 0.73 -4.75
CA ASP A 32 4.17 0.42 -6.17
C ASP A 32 4.26 -1.11 -6.33
N TYR A 33 3.12 -1.73 -6.60
CA TYR A 33 3.00 -3.18 -6.76
C TYR A 33 3.70 -3.69 -8.01
N LYS A 34 3.85 -2.85 -9.03
CA LYS A 34 4.52 -3.21 -10.28
C LYS A 34 6.02 -3.29 -10.09
N ASN A 35 6.59 -2.29 -9.43
CA ASN A 35 8.04 -2.20 -9.18
C ASN A 35 8.47 -2.87 -7.87
N ASN A 36 7.53 -3.50 -7.15
CA ASN A 36 7.75 -4.17 -5.88
C ASN A 36 8.46 -3.28 -4.83
N CYS A 37 8.07 -2.01 -4.77
CA CYS A 37 8.69 -1.04 -3.88
C CYS A 37 7.64 -0.19 -3.15
N PHE A 38 8.06 0.50 -2.11
CA PHE A 38 7.21 1.40 -1.35
C PHE A 38 8.01 2.60 -0.82
N SER A 39 7.32 3.68 -0.54
CA SER A 39 7.87 4.85 0.13
C SER A 39 6.90 5.36 1.19
N THR A 40 7.43 6.05 2.20
CA THR A 40 6.64 6.62 3.28
C THR A 40 6.87 8.12 3.37
N THR A 41 5.80 8.90 3.31
CA THR A 41 5.81 10.34 3.54
C THR A 41 5.16 10.66 4.87
N PHE A 42 5.70 11.65 5.57
CA PHE A 42 5.31 11.97 6.93
C PHE A 42 4.78 13.41 7.05
N ILE A 43 3.70 13.62 7.82
CA ILE A 43 3.02 14.92 7.90
C ILE A 43 3.08 15.58 9.29
N LYS A 44 3.01 14.84 10.40
CA LYS A 44 3.01 15.43 11.76
C LYS A 44 3.59 14.46 12.79
N SER A 45 4.64 14.88 13.53
CA SER A 45 5.38 14.07 14.53
C SER A 45 5.32 14.74 15.89
N VAL A 46 4.89 13.98 16.89
CA VAL A 46 5.26 14.27 18.29
C VAL A 46 6.13 13.14 18.87
N ALA A 47 6.03 11.91 18.38
CA ALA A 47 6.97 10.83 18.72
C ALA A 47 6.79 9.67 17.72
N LEU A 48 7.82 9.38 16.91
CA LEU A 48 7.75 8.41 15.81
C LEU A 48 7.89 6.94 16.23
N GLY A 49 8.42 6.69 17.44
CA GLY A 49 8.50 5.38 18.09
C GLY A 49 8.70 4.17 17.16
N ASN A 50 7.93 3.11 17.41
CA ASN A 50 7.91 1.89 16.61
C ASN A 50 7.00 1.97 15.37
N MET A 51 6.26 3.08 15.19
CA MET A 51 5.23 3.21 14.16
C MET A 51 5.81 3.10 12.74
N LYS A 52 7.01 3.65 12.51
CA LYS A 52 7.69 3.51 11.22
C LYS A 52 7.94 2.03 10.86
N SER A 53 8.41 1.24 11.83
CA SER A 53 8.67 -0.20 11.63
C SER A 53 7.37 -0.96 11.34
N GLU A 54 6.27 -0.60 12.00
CA GLU A 54 4.96 -1.19 11.74
C GLU A 54 4.45 -0.84 10.33
N VAL A 55 4.60 0.40 9.90
CA VAL A 55 4.25 0.83 8.53
C VAL A 55 5.07 0.07 7.48
N GLU A 56 6.37 -0.13 7.72
CA GLU A 56 7.23 -0.93 6.82
C GLU A 56 6.81 -2.40 6.76
N LYS A 57 6.40 -3.01 7.89
CA LYS A 57 5.85 -4.38 7.92
C LYS A 57 4.57 -4.49 7.12
N ILE A 58 3.65 -3.51 7.27
CA ILE A 58 2.41 -3.43 6.48
C ILE A 58 2.74 -3.33 4.98
N ALA A 59 3.70 -2.48 4.61
CA ALA A 59 4.11 -2.31 3.21
C ALA A 59 4.63 -3.62 2.60
N ARG A 60 5.47 -4.36 3.34
CA ARG A 60 6.00 -5.66 2.91
C ARG A 60 4.90 -6.73 2.77
N ASP A 61 3.93 -6.76 3.68
CA ASP A 61 2.77 -7.67 3.57
C ASP A 61 1.89 -7.32 2.36
N LEU A 62 1.65 -6.02 2.12
CA LEU A 62 0.91 -5.57 0.95
C LEU A 62 1.61 -6.00 -0.34
N LEU A 63 2.92 -5.78 -0.43
CA LEU A 63 3.72 -6.20 -1.58
C LEU A 63 3.67 -7.73 -1.75
N SER A 64 3.92 -8.53 -0.71
CA SER A 64 3.93 -10.00 -0.84
C SER A 64 2.59 -10.56 -1.32
N ARG A 65 1.47 -10.00 -0.83
CA ARG A 65 0.12 -10.46 -1.17
C ARG A 65 -0.36 -9.98 -2.53
N LYS A 66 0.04 -8.79 -2.97
CA LYS A 66 -0.51 -8.15 -4.17
C LYS A 66 0.45 -8.18 -5.35
N HIS A 67 1.76 -8.20 -5.15
CA HIS A 67 2.74 -8.34 -6.23
C HIS A 67 2.51 -9.62 -7.04
N ASN A 68 2.20 -10.73 -6.36
CA ASN A 68 1.93 -12.02 -7.00
C ASN A 68 0.47 -12.19 -7.47
N VAL A 69 -0.45 -11.29 -7.09
CA VAL A 69 -1.89 -11.39 -7.40
C VAL A 69 -2.32 -10.36 -8.45
N ASN A 70 -1.63 -9.22 -8.58
CA ASN A 70 -1.96 -8.18 -9.55
C ASN A 70 -1.60 -8.50 -11.01
N PHE A 71 -1.32 -9.76 -11.35
CA PHE A 71 -1.07 -10.22 -12.72
C PHE A 71 -0.03 -9.41 -13.51
N VAL A 72 0.79 -8.59 -12.87
CA VAL A 72 1.81 -7.74 -13.52
C VAL A 72 2.78 -8.58 -14.38
N ASN A 73 2.90 -9.88 -14.05
CA ASN A 73 3.76 -10.83 -14.74
C ASN A 73 3.01 -11.91 -15.54
N LYS A 74 1.68 -11.82 -15.75
CA LYS A 74 1.01 -12.70 -16.72
C LYS A 74 1.25 -12.14 -18.13
N LYS A 75 2.40 -12.50 -18.70
CA LYS A 75 2.60 -12.49 -20.16
C LYS A 75 1.99 -13.75 -20.76
#